data_AF-A0A7R7ENY4-F1
#
_entry.id   AF-A0A7R7ENY4-F1
#
_cell.length_a   1.000
_cell.length_b   1.000
_cell.length_c   1.000
_cell.angle_alpha   90.00
_cell.angle_beta   90.00
_cell.angle_gamma   90.00
#
_symmetry.space_group_name_H-M   'P 1'
#
loop_
_entity.id
_entity.type
_entity.pdbx_description
1 polymer ?
#
loop_
_entity_poly.entity_id
_entity_poly.type
_entity_poly.pdbx_seq_one_letter_code
_entity_poly.pdbx_strand_id
1 'polypeptide(L)'
;MGEIGNLFGWLIVISYVGTMLNYVVKAINRKYGKKIAKNQNAKQIMSLLMKVFVKYHRLFGYATVVFLIVHYVMQYMNFGFNITGTVAAALMIIQVLVGIYGSYRAKKRAGAWFFTHRLIGILLILGIVLHVAFPELIQVSGVNNTEVANNANKEFTIEELAKYDGQNGNKAYVAYKGVVYDVTDVKQWKDGKHYGAVAGTDLTDEIGKSPHGDIVFKKLTVVGSLKK
;
A
#
# COMPACT_ATOMS: atom_id res chain seq x y z
N MET A 1 -11.29 -2.49 2.27
CA MET A 1 -10.17 -3.24 1.65
C MET A 1 -10.31 -4.71 2.00
N GLY A 2 -11.36 -5.42 1.59
CA GLY A 2 -11.71 -5.68 0.20
C GLY A 2 -10.60 -6.53 -0.42
N GLU A 3 -10.80 -7.83 -0.55
CA GLU A 3 -9.86 -8.84 -1.08
C GLU A 3 -9.13 -8.38 -2.36
N ILE A 4 -9.78 -7.51 -3.13
CA ILE A 4 -9.28 -6.88 -4.36
C ILE A 4 -7.98 -6.09 -4.11
N GLY A 5 -7.88 -5.29 -3.03
CA GLY A 5 -6.66 -4.51 -2.76
C GLY A 5 -5.44 -5.39 -2.50
N ASN A 6 -5.64 -6.48 -1.75
CA ASN A 6 -4.63 -7.48 -1.48
C ASN A 6 -4.23 -8.24 -2.76
N LEU A 7 -5.21 -8.61 -3.60
CA LEU A 7 -4.96 -9.23 -4.90
C LEU A 7 -4.01 -8.39 -5.77
N PHE A 8 -4.29 -7.09 -5.95
CA PHE A 8 -3.43 -6.22 -6.75
C PHE A 8 -2.04 -6.05 -6.14
N GLY A 9 -1.92 -6.02 -4.80
CA GLY A 9 -0.63 -6.05 -4.12
C GLY A 9 0.21 -7.28 -4.50
N TRP A 10 -0.39 -8.47 -4.44
CA TRP A 10 0.29 -9.71 -4.85
C TRP A 10 0.60 -9.76 -6.34
N LEU A 11 -0.29 -9.25 -7.20
CA LEU A 11 -0.04 -9.18 -8.64
C LEU A 11 1.18 -8.33 -8.96
N ILE A 12 1.37 -7.19 -8.27
CA ILE A 12 2.58 -6.36 -8.38
C ILE A 12 3.82 -7.16 -7.98
N VAL A 13 3.79 -7.86 -6.84
CA VAL A 13 4.93 -8.65 -6.37
C VAL A 13 5.28 -9.75 -7.36
N ILE A 14 4.30 -10.53 -7.82
CA ILE A 14 4.51 -11.64 -8.77
C ILE A 14 5.06 -11.11 -10.11
N SER A 15 4.46 -10.04 -10.65
CA SER A 15 4.92 -9.48 -11.92
C SER A 15 6.33 -8.92 -11.78
N TYR A 16 6.62 -8.22 -10.68
CA TYR A 16 7.94 -7.65 -10.42
C TYR A 16 9.01 -8.73 -10.23
N VAL A 17 8.73 -9.79 -9.45
CA VAL A 17 9.62 -10.95 -9.32
C VAL A 17 9.85 -11.61 -10.69
N GLY A 18 8.80 -11.74 -11.51
CA GLY A 18 8.88 -12.21 -12.89
C GLY A 18 9.87 -11.41 -13.74
N THR A 19 9.98 -10.09 -13.53
CA THR A 19 11.01 -9.29 -14.19
C THR A 19 12.43 -9.73 -13.78
N MET A 20 12.64 -10.02 -12.50
CA MET A 20 13.96 -10.35 -11.96
C MET A 20 14.41 -11.78 -12.27
N LEU A 21 13.47 -12.71 -12.47
CA LEU A 21 13.77 -14.10 -12.85
C LEU A 21 14.57 -14.21 -14.16
N ASN A 22 14.53 -13.20 -15.03
CA ASN A 22 15.42 -13.07 -16.19
C ASN A 22 16.90 -13.28 -15.84
N TYR A 23 17.36 -12.72 -14.72
CA TYR A 23 18.74 -12.84 -14.25
C TYR A 23 19.07 -14.28 -13.86
N VAL A 24 18.19 -14.87 -13.05
CA VAL A 24 18.35 -16.24 -12.54
C VAL A 24 18.35 -17.24 -13.69
N VAL A 25 17.37 -17.16 -14.59
CA VAL A 25 17.25 -18.05 -15.75
C VAL A 25 18.47 -17.93 -16.66
N LYS A 26 18.96 -16.70 -16.94
CA LYS A 26 20.20 -16.50 -17.69
C LYS A 26 21.42 -17.08 -17.00
N ALA A 27 21.53 -16.95 -15.68
CA ALA A 27 22.64 -17.48 -14.91
C ALA A 27 22.66 -19.01 -14.93
N ILE A 28 21.50 -19.65 -14.73
CA ILE A 28 21.35 -21.11 -14.80
C ILE A 28 21.69 -21.59 -16.22
N ASN A 29 21.14 -20.97 -17.26
CA ASN A 29 21.42 -21.35 -18.64
C ASN A 29 22.90 -21.19 -19.00
N ARG A 30 23.56 -20.13 -18.52
CA ARG A 30 25.01 -19.92 -18.73
C ARG A 30 25.85 -20.99 -18.03
N LYS A 31 25.52 -21.34 -16.79
CA LYS A 31 26.31 -22.28 -15.98
C LYS A 31 26.05 -23.74 -16.34
N TYR A 32 24.80 -24.10 -16.64
CA TYR A 32 24.37 -25.49 -16.81
C TYR A 32 23.79 -25.82 -18.18
N GLY A 33 23.70 -24.88 -19.12
CA GLY A 33 23.04 -25.06 -20.42
C GLY A 33 23.55 -26.27 -21.22
N LYS A 34 24.87 -26.53 -21.21
CA LYS A 34 25.45 -27.72 -21.87
C LYS A 34 24.97 -29.04 -21.25
N LYS A 35 24.75 -29.09 -19.93
CA LYS A 35 24.22 -30.29 -19.24
C LYS A 35 22.73 -30.43 -19.48
N ILE A 36 21.99 -29.33 -19.39
CA ILE A 36 20.54 -29.27 -19.63
C ILE A 36 20.21 -29.72 -21.06
N ALA A 37 21.02 -29.33 -22.06
CA ALA A 37 20.82 -29.70 -23.46
C ALA A 37 20.89 -31.21 -23.75
N LYS A 38 21.50 -32.00 -22.85
CA LYS A 38 21.59 -33.47 -22.99
C LYS A 38 20.31 -34.19 -22.61
N ASN A 39 19.41 -33.55 -21.86
CA ASN A 39 18.12 -34.12 -21.45
C ASN A 39 16.98 -33.34 -22.14
N GLN A 40 16.17 -34.03 -22.95
CA GLN A 40 15.14 -33.41 -23.77
C GLN A 40 14.07 -32.68 -22.94
N ASN A 41 13.63 -33.26 -21.82
CA ASN A 41 12.65 -32.64 -20.93
C ASN A 41 13.22 -31.38 -20.28
N ALA A 42 14.46 -31.45 -19.79
CA ALA A 42 15.13 -30.30 -19.18
C ALA A 42 15.35 -29.18 -20.20
N LYS A 43 15.69 -29.52 -21.45
CA LYS A 43 15.85 -28.57 -22.56
C LYS A 43 14.53 -27.87 -22.89
N GLN A 44 13.41 -28.59 -22.92
CA GLN A 44 12.07 -28.02 -23.16
C GLN A 44 11.68 -27.04 -22.04
N ILE A 45 11.86 -27.44 -20.77
CA ILE A 45 11.58 -26.57 -19.62
C ILE A 45 12.44 -25.31 -19.68
N MET A 46 13.75 -25.44 -19.90
CA MET A 46 14.65 -24.30 -20.00
C MET A 46 14.28 -23.39 -21.18
N SER A 47 13.86 -23.94 -22.32
CA SER A 47 13.37 -23.16 -23.46
C SER A 47 12.12 -22.35 -23.11
N LEU A 48 11.17 -22.95 -22.39
CA LEU A 48 9.99 -22.26 -21.89
C LEU A 48 10.36 -21.13 -20.91
N LEU A 49 11.23 -21.41 -19.94
CA LEU A 49 11.70 -20.40 -18.98
C LEU A 49 12.42 -19.24 -19.67
N MET A 50 13.26 -19.53 -20.67
CA MET A 50 13.90 -18.51 -21.51
C MET A 50 12.86 -17.70 -22.28
N LYS A 51 11.81 -18.32 -22.82
CA LYS A 51 10.75 -17.60 -23.53
C LYS A 51 9.96 -16.70 -22.58
N VAL A 52 9.52 -17.21 -21.43
CA VAL A 52 8.70 -16.49 -20.47
C VAL A 52 9.50 -15.37 -19.79
N PHE A 53 10.57 -15.71 -19.06
CA PHE A 53 11.24 -14.77 -18.18
C PHE A 53 12.35 -13.95 -18.87
N VAL A 54 12.88 -14.41 -20.00
CA VAL A 54 13.93 -13.67 -20.73
C VAL A 54 13.35 -12.91 -21.93
N LYS A 55 12.67 -13.61 -22.86
CA LYS A 55 12.13 -12.97 -24.08
C LYS A 55 10.97 -12.03 -23.77
N TYR A 56 10.04 -12.44 -22.90
CA TYR A 56 8.88 -11.63 -22.52
C TYR A 56 9.05 -10.83 -21.21
N HIS A 57 10.29 -10.66 -20.72
CA HIS A 57 10.60 -9.85 -19.54
C HIS A 57 9.90 -8.48 -19.51
N ARG A 58 9.82 -7.80 -20.67
CA ARG A 58 9.16 -6.48 -20.78
C ARG A 58 7.67 -6.52 -20.45
N LEU A 59 6.99 -7.62 -20.74
CA LEU A 59 5.57 -7.78 -20.45
C LEU A 59 5.32 -7.77 -18.93
N PHE A 60 6.18 -8.44 -18.16
CA PHE A 60 6.14 -8.39 -16.70
C PHE A 60 6.34 -6.96 -16.17
N GLY A 61 7.24 -6.19 -16.78
CA GLY A 61 7.45 -4.78 -16.42
C GLY A 61 6.19 -3.93 -16.68
N TYR A 62 5.57 -4.05 -17.84
CA TYR A 62 4.32 -3.34 -18.16
C TYR A 62 3.17 -3.75 -17.23
N ALA A 63 3.01 -5.06 -16.98
CA ALA A 63 2.00 -5.56 -16.05
C ALA A 63 2.19 -4.98 -14.64
N THR A 64 3.44 -4.90 -14.17
CA THR A 64 3.76 -4.32 -12.86
C THR A 64 3.30 -2.87 -12.76
N VAL A 65 3.53 -2.05 -13.79
CA VAL A 65 3.09 -0.63 -13.79
C VAL A 65 1.57 -0.52 -13.81
N VAL A 66 0.88 -1.33 -14.62
CA VAL A 66 -0.59 -1.33 -14.66
C VAL A 66 -1.16 -1.71 -13.31
N PHE A 67 -0.70 -2.81 -12.71
CA PHE A 67 -1.17 -3.24 -11.39
C PHE A 67 -0.83 -2.21 -10.30
N LEU A 68 0.34 -1.58 -10.37
CA LEU A 68 0.74 -0.51 -9.45
C LEU A 68 -0.19 0.70 -9.53
N ILE A 69 -0.52 1.17 -10.73
CA ILE A 69 -1.44 2.30 -10.91
C ILE A 69 -2.82 1.97 -10.35
N VAL A 70 -3.35 0.78 -10.67
CA VAL A 70 -4.66 0.35 -10.15
C VAL A 70 -4.64 0.25 -8.62
N HIS A 71 -3.62 -0.39 -8.06
CA HIS A 71 -3.44 -0.50 -6.61
C HIS A 71 -3.33 0.87 -5.94
N TYR A 72 -2.54 1.79 -6.50
CA TYR A 72 -2.36 3.13 -5.97
C TYR A 72 -3.65 3.96 -6.04
N VAL A 73 -4.38 3.92 -7.16
CA VAL A 73 -5.68 4.62 -7.29
C VAL A 73 -6.68 4.07 -6.28
N MET A 74 -6.77 2.74 -6.14
CA MET A 74 -7.62 2.12 -5.14
C MET A 74 -7.22 2.54 -3.72
N GLN A 75 -5.92 2.55 -3.41
CA GLN A 75 -5.45 2.99 -2.11
C GLN A 75 -5.77 4.46 -1.86
N TYR A 76 -5.60 5.32 -2.87
CA TYR A 76 -5.92 6.75 -2.78
C TYR A 76 -7.42 6.99 -2.56
N MET A 77 -8.28 6.34 -3.33
CA MET A 77 -9.74 6.47 -3.17
C MET A 77 -10.23 5.98 -1.80
N ASN A 78 -9.54 5.00 -1.21
CA ASN A 78 -9.94 4.43 0.07
C ASN A 78 -9.27 5.10 1.27
N PHE A 79 -8.01 5.52 1.20
CA PHE A 79 -7.21 6.01 2.34
C PHE A 79 -6.71 7.43 2.16
N GLY A 80 -6.96 8.06 1.02
CA GLY A 80 -6.41 9.36 0.69
C GLY A 80 -4.92 9.27 0.31
N PHE A 81 -4.25 10.41 0.37
CA PHE A 81 -2.88 10.54 -0.07
C PHE A 81 -1.90 9.81 0.87
N ASN A 82 -1.04 8.96 0.30
CA ASN A 82 0.04 8.29 1.02
C ASN A 82 1.39 8.65 0.37
N ILE A 83 2.23 9.39 1.10
CA ILE A 83 3.54 9.83 0.62
C ILE A 83 4.42 8.64 0.22
N THR A 84 4.48 7.61 1.06
CA THR A 84 5.35 6.43 0.83
C THR A 84 4.94 5.65 -0.42
N GLY A 85 3.64 5.43 -0.61
CA GLY A 85 3.09 4.79 -1.80
C GLY A 85 3.31 5.62 -3.06
N THR A 86 3.20 6.95 -2.95
CA THR A 86 3.44 7.88 -4.06
C THR A 86 4.90 7.85 -4.51
N VAL A 87 5.84 7.90 -3.56
CA VAL A 87 7.27 7.83 -3.85
C VAL A 87 7.63 6.49 -4.48
N ALA A 88 7.11 5.38 -3.95
CA ALA A 88 7.35 4.04 -4.51
C ALA A 88 6.81 3.94 -5.95
N ALA A 89 5.59 4.43 -6.21
CA ALA A 89 4.99 4.43 -7.53
C ALA A 89 5.81 5.27 -8.53
N ALA A 90 6.22 6.48 -8.12
CA ALA A 90 7.04 7.36 -8.95
C ALA A 90 8.39 6.73 -9.31
N LEU A 91 9.10 6.16 -8.33
CA LEU A 91 10.38 5.47 -8.56
C LEU A 91 10.23 4.28 -9.50
N MET A 92 9.17 3.50 -9.36
CA MET A 92 8.91 2.35 -10.23
C MET A 92 8.58 2.79 -11.67
N ILE A 93 7.80 3.86 -11.85
CA ILE A 93 7.53 4.44 -13.18
C ILE A 93 8.84 4.92 -13.83
N ILE A 94 9.67 5.66 -13.10
CA ILE A 94 10.98 6.12 -13.58
C ILE A 94 11.86 4.93 -13.98
N GLN A 95 11.89 3.86 -13.17
CA GLN A 95 12.67 2.65 -13.45
C GLN A 95 12.28 1.99 -14.77
N VAL A 96 10.97 1.93 -15.08
CA VAL A 96 10.45 1.38 -16.33
C VAL A 96 10.76 2.31 -17.52
N LEU A 97 10.62 3.62 -17.36
CA LEU A 97 10.97 4.60 -18.40
C LEU A 97 12.45 4.50 -18.79
N VAL A 98 13.35 4.37 -17.81
CA VAL A 98 14.79 4.12 -18.05
C VAL A 98 14.99 2.81 -18.83
N GLY A 99 14.23 1.76 -18.51
CA GLY A 99 14.27 0.49 -19.22
C GLY A 99 13.83 0.61 -20.70
N ILE A 100 12.74 1.34 -20.96
CA ILE A 100 12.25 1.62 -22.32
C ILE A 100 13.28 2.44 -23.09
N TYR A 101 13.81 3.51 -22.48
CA TYR A 101 14.85 4.35 -23.07
C TYR A 101 16.08 3.54 -23.49
N GLY A 102 16.59 2.69 -22.59
CA GLY A 102 17.73 1.82 -22.87
C GLY A 102 17.47 0.87 -24.05
N SER A 103 16.26 0.33 -24.14
CA SER A 103 15.85 -0.55 -25.26
C SER A 103 15.77 0.18 -26.60
N TYR A 104 15.43 1.47 -26.62
CA TYR A 104 15.28 2.25 -27.86
C TYR A 104 16.60 2.88 -28.32
N ARG A 105 17.34 3.54 -27.42
CA ARG A 105 18.52 4.35 -27.76
C ARG A 105 19.88 3.69 -27.50
N ALA A 106 19.97 2.65 -26.67
CA ALA A 106 21.26 2.13 -26.19
C ALA A 106 21.56 0.68 -26.60
N LYS A 107 21.07 0.24 -27.76
CA LYS A 107 21.22 -1.15 -28.27
C LYS A 107 22.67 -1.64 -28.42
N LYS A 108 23.68 -0.76 -28.45
CA LYS A 108 25.06 -1.14 -28.82
C LYS A 108 26.12 -1.09 -27.70
N ARG A 109 25.87 -0.49 -26.52
CA ARG A 109 26.82 -0.54 -25.39
C ARG A 109 26.11 -0.54 -24.04
N ALA A 110 26.45 -1.50 -23.19
CA ALA A 110 26.08 -1.51 -21.77
C ALA A 110 26.85 -0.39 -21.04
N GLY A 111 26.34 0.84 -21.14
CA GLY A 111 26.86 2.00 -20.43
C GLY A 111 26.24 2.16 -19.04
N ALA A 112 26.48 3.30 -18.40
CA ALA A 112 25.98 3.63 -17.06
C ALA A 112 24.48 3.36 -16.88
N TRP A 113 23.66 3.66 -17.89
CA TRP A 113 22.20 3.43 -17.87
C TRP A 113 21.79 2.00 -17.49
N PHE A 114 22.58 1.00 -17.89
CA PHE A 114 22.30 -0.41 -17.64
C PHE A 114 22.54 -0.79 -16.19
N PHE A 115 23.60 -0.23 -15.60
CA PHE A 115 23.89 -0.37 -14.18
C PHE A 115 22.86 0.39 -13.35
N THR A 116 22.51 1.62 -13.74
CA THR A 116 21.49 2.44 -13.07
C THR A 116 20.13 1.74 -13.05
N HIS A 117 19.65 1.20 -14.18
CA HIS A 117 18.38 0.45 -14.24
C HIS A 117 18.37 -0.77 -13.32
N ARG A 118 19.51 -1.48 -13.23
CA ARG A 118 19.68 -2.65 -12.36
C ARG A 118 19.71 -2.27 -10.89
N LEU A 119 20.49 -1.25 -10.53
CA LEU A 119 20.65 -0.79 -9.16
C LEU A 119 19.33 -0.28 -8.60
N ILE A 120 18.60 0.54 -9.37
CA ILE A 120 17.28 1.03 -8.98
C ILE A 120 16.31 -0.14 -8.76
N GLY A 121 16.32 -1.15 -9.63
CA GLY A 121 15.48 -2.35 -9.45
C GLY A 121 15.78 -3.10 -8.14
N ILE A 122 17.05 -3.23 -7.76
CA ILE A 122 17.45 -3.89 -6.50
C ILE A 122 17.03 -3.04 -5.29
N LEU A 123 17.28 -1.73 -5.33
CA LEU A 123 16.90 -0.81 -4.26
C LEU A 123 15.38 -0.75 -4.07
N LEU A 124 14.61 -0.85 -5.14
CA LEU A 124 13.14 -0.95 -5.05
C LEU A 124 12.68 -2.21 -4.34
N ILE A 125 13.36 -3.36 -4.50
CA ILE A 125 13.04 -4.57 -3.71
C ILE A 125 13.27 -4.28 -2.24
N LEU A 126 14.43 -3.71 -1.89
CA LEU A 126 14.75 -3.38 -0.51
C LEU A 126 13.73 -2.38 0.06
N GLY A 127 13.35 -1.37 -0.72
CA GLY A 127 12.31 -0.40 -0.34
C GLY A 127 10.95 -1.04 -0.12
N ILE A 128 10.52 -1.96 -0.99
CA ILE A 128 9.26 -2.70 -0.84
C ILE A 128 9.32 -3.60 0.40
N VAL A 129 10.41 -4.31 0.63
CA VAL A 129 10.60 -5.17 1.81
C VAL A 129 10.56 -4.33 3.08
N LEU A 130 11.27 -3.20 3.11
CA LEU A 130 11.23 -2.29 4.25
C LEU A 130 9.84 -1.71 4.48
N HIS A 131 9.13 -1.33 3.42
CA HIS A 131 7.76 -0.80 3.52
C HIS A 131 6.76 -1.84 4.08
N VAL A 132 6.89 -3.10 3.67
CA VAL A 132 6.02 -4.20 4.12
C VAL A 132 6.39 -4.68 5.52
N ALA A 133 7.68 -4.81 5.82
CA ALA A 133 8.17 -5.37 7.09
C ALA A 133 8.20 -4.33 8.22
N PHE A 134 8.39 -3.05 7.91
CA PHE A 134 8.58 -1.97 8.87
C PHE A 134 7.77 -0.72 8.50
N PRO A 135 6.42 -0.80 8.49
CA PRO A 135 5.56 0.31 8.11
C PRO A 135 5.74 1.56 9.00
N GLU A 136 6.25 1.39 10.22
CA GLU A 136 6.48 2.46 11.20
C GLU A 136 7.72 3.31 10.90
N LEU A 137 8.72 2.79 10.18
CA LEU A 137 9.99 3.48 9.92
C LEU A 137 9.87 4.64 8.92
N ILE A 138 8.79 4.70 8.13
CA ILE A 138 8.58 5.72 7.09
C ILE A 138 7.42 6.66 7.45
N GLN A 139 7.00 6.68 8.71
CA GLN A 139 6.24 7.79 9.27
C GLN A 139 7.18 9.01 9.30
N VAL A 140 7.19 9.81 8.23
CA VAL A 140 7.87 11.11 8.22
C VAL A 140 7.24 11.94 9.34
N SER A 141 7.99 12.11 10.42
CA SER A 141 7.66 12.98 11.54
C SER A 141 7.45 14.42 11.03
N GLY A 142 6.21 14.75 10.69
CA GLY A 142 5.90 15.98 9.97
C GLY A 142 4.45 16.46 10.08
N VAL A 143 3.72 16.00 11.12
CA VAL A 143 2.48 16.63 11.58
C VAL A 143 2.53 16.62 13.11
N ASN A 144 2.18 17.74 13.75
CA ASN A 144 2.34 18.02 15.17
C ASN A 144 1.62 16.99 16.07
N ASN A 145 2.34 15.94 16.46
CA ASN A 145 1.83 14.84 17.29
C ASN A 145 1.64 15.20 18.77
N THR A 146 1.98 16.41 19.20
CA THR A 146 1.93 16.81 20.60
C THR A 146 0.51 17.09 21.12
N GLU A 147 -0.44 17.56 20.29
CA GLU A 147 -1.84 17.73 20.71
C GLU A 147 -2.66 16.43 20.62
N VAL A 148 -2.34 15.55 19.66
CA VAL A 148 -3.03 14.25 19.49
C VAL A 148 -2.61 13.25 20.55
N ALA A 149 -1.31 13.19 20.88
CA ALA A 149 -0.81 12.29 21.92
C ALA A 149 -1.30 12.67 23.33
N ASN A 150 -1.49 13.97 23.61
CA ASN A 150 -2.00 14.43 24.91
C ASN A 150 -3.50 14.15 25.09
N ASN A 151 -4.29 14.09 24.01
CA ASN A 151 -5.71 13.72 24.12
C ASN A 151 -5.93 12.20 24.15
N ALA A 152 -5.08 11.39 23.51
CA ALA A 152 -5.24 9.93 23.53
C ALA A 152 -5.20 9.28 24.93
N ASN A 153 -4.64 9.97 25.95
CA ASN A 153 -4.65 9.55 27.35
C ASN A 153 -5.84 10.08 28.16
N LYS A 154 -6.78 10.79 27.54
CA LYS A 154 -7.97 11.30 28.22
C LYS A 154 -9.00 10.18 28.40
N GLU A 155 -9.43 9.96 29.63
CA GLU A 155 -10.60 9.13 29.91
C GLU A 155 -11.86 10.00 29.88
N PHE A 156 -12.92 9.50 29.27
CA PHE A 156 -14.23 10.13 29.25
C PHE A 156 -15.21 9.27 30.05
N THR A 157 -16.05 9.88 30.88
CA THR A 157 -17.31 9.23 31.29
C THR A 157 -18.36 9.35 30.19
N ILE A 158 -19.47 8.62 30.33
CA ILE A 158 -20.60 8.72 29.39
C ILE A 158 -21.16 10.16 29.37
N GLU A 159 -21.25 10.81 30.53
CA GLU A 159 -21.74 12.18 30.66
C GLU A 159 -20.79 13.21 30.04
N GLU A 160 -19.48 12.94 30.11
CA GLU A 160 -18.48 13.78 29.46
C GLU A 160 -18.50 13.60 27.95
N LEU A 161 -18.61 12.35 27.47
CA LEU A 161 -18.74 12.05 26.04
C LEU A 161 -19.99 12.72 25.46
N ALA A 162 -21.12 12.72 26.17
CA ALA A 162 -22.38 13.32 25.73
C ALA A 162 -22.29 14.84 25.44
N LYS A 163 -21.28 15.54 25.97
CA LYS A 163 -21.04 16.96 25.67
C LYS A 163 -20.44 17.19 24.28
N TYR A 164 -19.90 16.15 23.66
CA TYR A 164 -19.28 16.18 22.34
C TYR A 164 -20.28 15.72 21.29
N ASP A 165 -21.40 16.42 21.21
CA ASP A 165 -22.58 16.07 20.42
C ASP A 165 -22.59 16.63 18.99
N GLY A 166 -21.56 17.39 18.59
CA GLY A 166 -21.48 17.99 17.26
C GLY A 166 -22.50 19.09 16.97
N GLN A 167 -23.20 19.59 17.99
CA GLN A 167 -24.24 20.62 17.86
C GLN A 167 -23.79 21.93 18.50
N ASN A 168 -24.37 23.05 18.08
CA ASN A 168 -24.12 24.38 18.68
C ASN A 168 -22.63 24.78 18.74
N GLY A 169 -21.82 24.31 17.79
CA GLY A 169 -20.38 24.56 17.74
C GLY A 169 -19.53 23.62 18.61
N ASN A 170 -20.16 22.67 19.31
CA ASN A 170 -19.43 21.60 20.00
C ASN A 170 -18.77 20.67 18.98
N LYS A 171 -17.64 20.08 19.40
CA LYS A 171 -17.03 18.96 18.68
C LYS A 171 -17.95 17.73 18.72
N ALA A 172 -17.78 16.82 17.77
CA ALA A 172 -18.57 15.58 17.64
C ALA A 172 -17.68 14.37 17.89
N TYR A 173 -17.87 13.65 19.01
CA TYR A 173 -17.10 12.43 19.33
C TYR A 173 -18.00 11.21 19.43
N VAL A 174 -17.46 10.02 19.21
CA VAL A 174 -18.19 8.74 19.36
C VAL A 174 -17.28 7.70 20.01
N ALA A 175 -17.85 6.80 20.80
CA ALA A 175 -17.11 5.66 21.34
C ALA A 175 -17.36 4.39 20.54
N TYR A 176 -16.34 3.54 20.44
CA TYR A 176 -16.43 2.18 19.92
C TYR A 176 -15.42 1.29 20.63
N LYS A 177 -15.92 0.19 21.23
CA LYS A 177 -15.13 -0.78 22.01
C LYS A 177 -14.23 -0.12 23.06
N GLY A 178 -14.74 0.91 23.74
CA GLY A 178 -14.02 1.64 24.79
C GLY A 178 -13.01 2.67 24.29
N VAL A 179 -12.92 2.93 22.99
CA VAL A 179 -12.06 3.97 22.40
C VAL A 179 -12.93 5.13 21.91
N VAL A 180 -12.53 6.37 22.19
CA VAL A 180 -13.24 7.58 21.77
C VAL A 180 -12.58 8.17 20.52
N TYR A 181 -13.39 8.43 19.49
CA TYR A 181 -12.97 8.91 18.19
C TYR A 181 -13.57 10.28 17.89
N ASP A 182 -12.78 11.16 17.29
CA ASP A 182 -13.25 12.46 16.78
C ASP A 182 -13.85 12.30 15.38
N VAL A 183 -15.12 12.71 15.24
CA VAL A 183 -15.87 12.75 13.98
C VAL A 183 -16.26 14.17 13.56
N THR A 184 -15.72 15.20 14.23
CA THR A 184 -16.10 16.63 14.03
C THR A 184 -15.98 17.06 12.57
N ASP A 185 -14.88 16.70 11.90
CA ASP A 185 -14.60 17.11 10.52
C ASP A 185 -15.10 16.09 9.47
N VAL A 186 -15.84 15.06 9.90
CA VAL A 186 -16.39 14.06 9.00
C VAL A 186 -17.72 14.58 8.46
N LYS A 187 -17.75 14.91 7.15
CA LYS A 187 -18.91 15.50 6.46
C LYS A 187 -20.24 14.77 6.74
N GLN A 188 -20.20 13.46 6.88
CA GLN A 188 -21.35 12.60 7.13
C GLN A 188 -21.96 12.75 8.54
N TRP A 189 -21.20 13.32 9.48
CA TRP A 189 -21.56 13.59 10.88
C TRP A 189 -21.96 15.04 11.12
N LYS A 190 -22.33 15.77 10.06
CA LYS A 190 -22.81 17.15 10.16
C LYS A 190 -23.96 17.23 11.18
N ASP A 191 -23.89 18.23 12.05
CA ASP A 191 -24.85 18.46 13.14
C ASP A 191 -24.94 17.28 14.13
N GLY A 192 -23.86 16.48 14.23
CA GLY A 192 -23.72 15.41 15.19
C GLY A 192 -24.48 14.13 14.87
N LYS A 193 -25.01 13.97 13.65
CA LYS A 193 -25.90 12.84 13.32
C LYS A 193 -25.46 12.15 12.05
N HIS A 194 -25.51 10.82 12.06
CA HIS A 194 -25.21 9.99 10.90
C HIS A 194 -26.06 8.71 10.88
N TYR A 195 -27.03 8.64 9.95
CA TYR A 195 -27.89 7.45 9.75
C TYR A 195 -28.41 6.79 11.05
N GLY A 196 -29.02 7.59 11.94
CA GLY A 196 -29.59 7.11 13.20
C GLY A 196 -28.60 7.04 14.37
N ALA A 197 -27.30 7.10 14.10
CA ALA A 197 -26.28 7.29 15.13
C ALA A 197 -26.14 8.78 15.49
N VAL A 198 -25.82 9.04 16.75
CA VAL A 198 -25.69 10.38 17.31
C VAL A 198 -24.33 10.52 18.00
N ALA A 199 -23.65 11.64 17.77
CA ALA A 199 -22.41 11.97 18.45
C ALA A 199 -22.66 12.17 19.95
N GLY A 200 -21.62 11.93 20.75
CA GLY A 200 -21.69 11.88 22.20
C GLY A 200 -22.16 10.54 22.78
N THR A 201 -22.14 9.46 21.99
CA THR A 201 -22.61 8.13 22.42
C THR A 201 -21.62 7.00 22.09
N ASP A 202 -21.81 5.84 22.72
CA ASP A 202 -21.10 4.60 22.40
C ASP A 202 -21.87 3.81 21.34
N LEU A 203 -21.23 3.62 20.18
CA LEU A 203 -21.80 2.97 19.00
C LEU A 203 -21.41 1.50 18.89
N THR A 204 -20.84 0.90 19.94
CA THR A 204 -20.37 -0.50 19.94
C THR A 204 -21.44 -1.49 19.48
N ASP A 205 -22.67 -1.33 19.97
CA ASP A 205 -23.77 -2.25 19.65
C ASP A 205 -24.48 -1.88 18.34
N GLU A 206 -24.31 -0.64 17.87
CA GLU A 206 -25.01 -0.10 16.70
C GLU A 206 -24.22 -0.28 15.40
N ILE A 207 -22.89 -0.27 15.47
CA ILE A 207 -22.03 -0.35 14.28
C ILE A 207 -22.24 -1.63 13.49
N GLY A 208 -22.68 -2.73 14.13
CA GLY A 208 -23.00 -3.99 13.45
C GLY A 208 -24.14 -3.87 12.44
N LYS A 209 -24.98 -2.83 12.55
CA LYS A 209 -26.07 -2.52 11.63
C LYS A 209 -25.63 -1.61 10.47
N SER A 210 -24.41 -1.06 10.54
CA SER A 210 -23.86 -0.18 9.50
C SER A 210 -23.43 -0.99 8.27
N PRO A 211 -23.75 -0.52 7.04
CA PRO A 211 -23.27 -1.16 5.80
C PRO A 211 -21.74 -1.08 5.62
N HIS A 212 -21.06 -0.30 6.47
CA HIS A 212 -19.61 -0.13 6.43
C HIS A 212 -18.88 -0.85 7.58
N GLY A 213 -19.59 -1.27 8.63
CA GLY A 213 -19.01 -1.91 9.81
C GLY A 213 -17.94 -1.05 10.51
N ASP A 214 -17.05 -1.70 11.24
CA ASP A 214 -16.05 -1.05 12.10
C ASP A 214 -14.83 -0.47 11.37
N ILE A 215 -14.70 -0.72 10.05
CA ILE A 215 -13.59 -0.21 9.25
C ILE A 215 -13.53 1.32 9.22
N VAL A 216 -14.66 1.99 9.50
CA VAL A 216 -14.78 3.44 9.51
C VAL A 216 -13.91 4.07 10.60
N PHE A 217 -13.77 3.42 11.76
CA PHE A 217 -13.01 3.94 12.89
C PHE A 217 -11.50 3.96 12.66
N LYS A 218 -10.98 3.14 11.72
CA LYS A 218 -9.53 3.08 11.42
C LYS A 218 -8.96 4.38 10.84
N LYS A 219 -9.82 5.30 10.39
CA LYS A 219 -9.43 6.58 9.79
C LYS A 219 -9.72 7.77 10.69
N LEU A 220 -10.33 7.53 11.85
CA LEU A 220 -10.72 8.59 12.77
C LEU A 220 -9.61 8.82 13.80
N THR A 221 -9.48 10.07 14.23
CA THR A 221 -8.53 10.44 15.26
C THR A 221 -8.99 9.89 16.59
N VAL A 222 -8.14 9.09 17.26
CA VAL A 222 -8.40 8.66 18.64
C VAL A 222 -8.14 9.85 19.56
N VAL A 223 -9.12 10.18 20.40
CA VAL A 223 -9.05 11.31 21.34
C VAL A 223 -9.19 10.89 22.79
N GLY A 224 -9.21 9.58 23.07
CA GLY A 224 -9.18 9.02 24.41
C GLY A 224 -9.84 7.65 24.53
N SER A 225 -10.19 7.27 25.76
CA SER A 225 -10.90 6.04 26.09
C SER A 225 -12.19 6.33 26.86
N LEU A 226 -13.18 5.46 26.73
CA LEU A 226 -14.42 5.53 27.48
C LEU A 226 -14.27 4.72 28.77
N LYS A 227 -14.44 5.40 29.91
CA LYS A 227 -14.45 4.80 31.24
C LYS A 227 -15.76 4.06 31.44
N LYS A 228 -15.66 2.77 31.77
CA LYS A 228 -16.80 1.92 32.13
C LYS A 228 -17.14 2.07 33.60
#